data_AF-A0A379WZG4-F1
#
_entry.id   AF-A0A379WZG4-F1
#
_cell.length_a   1.000
_cell.length_b   1.000
_cell.length_c   1.000
_cell.angle_alpha   90.00
_cell.angle_beta   90.00
_cell.angle_gamma   90.00
#
_symmetry.space_group_name_H-M   'P 1'
#
loop_
_entity.id
_entity.type
_entity.pdbx_description
1 polymer ?
#
loop_
_entity_poly.entity_id
_entity_poly.type
_entity_poly.pdbx_seq_one_letter_code
_entity_poly.pdbx_strand_id
1 'polypeptide(L)'
;MGAVTFLIGCLPSYASIGALAPALLVILRFLQGFMVGGEWGGAMLMVVEYAAGKHRGRLSALSQTGGLTGQLLATGVFIVVTQLPKEALLSWGWRIPFLLSALLVLPGLYMRHRLDETPVFRAFKKQQAINHRQQKEERPVVKVVREQWRSILLIIILRFAESVPFFLATVFAVSWATTQLGIASLTILYIVMFTCLLAYPMHVLFGIMSDRRGCRQVYIFGALFCRGNGFSLFLATGKPFAHTDDNGLRSAY
;
A
#
# COMPACT_ATOMS: atom_id res chain seq x y z
N MET A 1 -6.17 -4.57 10.49
CA MET A 1 -6.15 -3.19 9.96
C MET A 1 -7.51 -2.47 10.04
N GLY A 2 -8.60 -3.03 9.49
CA GLY A 2 -9.83 -2.24 9.27
C GLY A 2 -10.58 -1.74 10.51
N ALA A 3 -10.43 -2.37 11.68
CA ALA A 3 -10.94 -1.82 12.93
C ALA A 3 -10.31 -0.45 13.27
N VAL A 4 -9.01 -0.29 13.02
CA VAL A 4 -8.30 0.98 13.23
C VAL A 4 -8.75 2.03 12.21
N THR A 5 -8.97 1.64 10.96
CA THR A 5 -9.55 2.51 9.92
C THR A 5 -10.93 3.02 10.32
N PHE A 6 -11.78 2.15 10.88
CA PHE A 6 -13.08 2.55 11.41
C PHE A 6 -12.97 3.54 12.57
N LEU A 7 -12.08 3.28 13.53
CA LEU A 7 -11.83 4.19 14.66
C LEU A 7 -11.35 5.58 14.23
N ILE A 8 -10.59 5.68 13.13
CA ILE A 8 -10.22 6.97 12.53
C ILE A 8 -11.47 7.76 12.08
N GLY A 9 -12.48 7.07 11.54
CA GLY A 9 -13.77 7.68 11.17
C GLY A 9 -14.56 8.18 12.39
N CYS A 10 -14.42 7.52 13.54
CA CYS A 10 -15.06 7.90 14.80
C CYS A 10 -14.33 9.01 15.57
N LEU A 11 -13.20 9.52 15.04
CA LEU A 11 -12.39 10.50 15.75
C LEU A 11 -13.17 11.82 15.98
N PRO A 12 -13.20 12.35 17.22
CA PRO A 12 -13.74 13.67 17.49
C PRO A 12 -12.94 14.74 16.75
N SER A 13 -13.59 15.87 16.44
CA SER A 13 -12.92 16.97 15.74
C SER A 13 -11.97 17.73 16.68
N TYR A 14 -11.06 18.50 16.09
CA TYR A 14 -10.18 19.40 16.84
C TYR A 14 -10.97 20.37 17.73
N ALA A 15 -12.15 20.81 17.29
CA ALA A 15 -13.01 21.69 18.08
C ALA A 15 -13.51 21.03 19.38
N SER A 16 -13.63 19.70 19.44
CA SER A 16 -14.14 18.99 20.62
C SER A 16 -13.06 18.63 21.64
N ILE A 17 -11.88 18.19 21.18
CA ILE A 17 -10.83 17.63 22.05
C ILE A 17 -9.44 18.27 21.84
N GLY A 18 -9.36 19.34 21.04
CA GLY A 18 -8.13 20.08 20.79
C GLY A 18 -7.00 19.22 20.23
N ALA A 19 -5.78 19.43 20.74
CA ALA A 19 -4.57 18.73 20.32
C ALA A 19 -4.60 17.21 20.51
N LEU A 20 -5.55 16.67 21.31
CA LEU A 20 -5.71 15.22 21.44
C LEU A 20 -6.21 14.57 20.14
N ALA A 21 -6.96 15.28 19.29
CA ALA A 21 -7.42 14.75 18.01
C ALA A 21 -6.27 14.32 17.08
N PRO A 22 -5.31 15.20 16.71
CA PRO A 22 -4.17 14.79 15.89
C PRO A 22 -3.26 13.78 16.60
N ALA A 23 -3.11 13.84 17.93
CA ALA A 23 -2.32 12.86 18.67
C ALA A 23 -2.92 11.44 18.56
N LEU A 24 -4.23 11.30 18.76
CA LEU A 24 -4.94 10.03 18.59
C LEU A 24 -4.89 9.55 17.14
N LEU A 25 -5.02 10.45 16.16
CA LEU A 25 -4.88 10.09 14.75
C LEU A 25 -3.49 9.51 14.45
N VAL A 26 -2.43 10.12 14.98
CA VAL A 26 -1.05 9.64 14.85
C VAL A 26 -0.90 8.25 15.48
N ILE A 27 -1.41 8.04 16.69
CA ILE A 27 -1.40 6.74 17.38
C ILE A 27 -2.11 5.69 16.53
N LEU A 28 -3.33 5.97 16.07
CA LEU A 28 -4.08 5.06 15.20
C LEU A 28 -3.31 4.75 13.91
N ARG A 29 -2.62 5.72 13.31
CA ARG A 29 -1.78 5.48 12.12
C ARG A 29 -0.58 4.57 12.40
N PHE A 30 0.06 4.72 13.56
CA PHE A 30 1.11 3.78 13.97
C PHE A 30 0.56 2.37 14.13
N LEU A 31 -0.57 2.20 14.84
CA LEU A 31 -1.23 0.91 15.01
C LEU A 31 -1.60 0.29 13.65
N GLN A 32 -2.15 1.10 12.75
CA GLN A 32 -2.52 0.66 11.40
C GLN A 32 -1.29 0.17 10.62
N GLY A 33 -0.15 0.86 10.72
CA GLY A 33 1.11 0.45 10.10
C GLY A 33 1.64 -0.89 10.61
N PHE A 34 1.64 -1.10 11.93
CA PHE A 34 2.02 -2.39 12.53
C PHE A 34 1.12 -3.53 12.07
N MET A 35 -0.19 -3.28 12.01
CA MET A 35 -1.16 -4.27 11.51
C MET A 35 -0.88 -4.63 10.05
N VAL A 36 -0.68 -3.64 9.17
CA VAL A 36 -0.40 -3.90 7.75
C VAL A 36 0.85 -4.76 7.58
N GLY A 37 1.94 -4.44 8.30
CA GLY A 37 3.19 -5.19 8.20
C GLY A 37 3.04 -6.67 8.53
N GLY A 38 2.32 -6.99 9.62
CA GLY A 38 2.06 -8.38 10.01
C GLY A 38 1.07 -9.09 9.09
N GLU A 39 -0.05 -8.44 8.77
CA GLU A 39 -1.14 -9.03 8.00
C GLU A 39 -0.76 -9.31 6.54
N TRP A 40 -0.06 -8.36 5.90
CA TRP A 40 0.32 -8.48 4.50
C TRP A 40 1.48 -9.46 4.29
N GLY A 41 2.51 -9.40 5.14
CA GLY A 41 3.65 -10.31 5.04
C GLY A 41 3.25 -11.77 5.25
N GLY A 42 2.42 -12.05 6.26
CA GLY A 42 1.89 -13.39 6.52
C GLY A 42 0.97 -13.89 5.40
N ALA A 43 0.08 -13.04 4.88
CA ALA A 43 -0.79 -13.42 3.77
C ALA A 43 -0.01 -13.78 2.50
N MET A 44 1.01 -12.99 2.16
CA MET A 44 1.84 -13.25 0.98
C MET A 44 2.67 -14.53 1.15
N LEU A 45 3.20 -14.80 2.36
CA LEU A 45 3.88 -16.05 2.65
C LEU A 45 2.95 -17.25 2.42
N MET A 46 1.73 -17.21 2.95
CA MET A 46 0.75 -18.28 2.73
C MET A 46 0.48 -18.50 1.24
N VAL A 47 0.24 -17.42 0.48
CA VAL A 47 0.01 -17.52 -0.97
C VAL A 47 1.19 -18.19 -1.67
N VAL A 48 2.41 -17.81 -1.33
CA VAL A 48 3.65 -18.35 -1.90
C VAL A 48 3.87 -19.81 -1.49
N GLU A 49 3.48 -20.20 -0.28
CA GLU A 49 3.56 -21.60 0.20
C GLU A 49 2.51 -22.50 -0.47
N TYR A 50 1.30 -21.99 -0.70
CA TYR A 50 0.24 -22.70 -1.45
C TYR A 50 0.49 -22.71 -2.96
N ALA A 51 1.14 -21.69 -3.50
CA ALA A 51 1.51 -21.63 -4.91
C ALA A 51 2.70 -22.55 -5.20
N ALA A 52 2.43 -23.83 -5.47
CA ALA A 52 3.44 -24.78 -5.92
C ALA A 52 3.82 -24.57 -7.41
N GLY A 53 5.09 -24.75 -7.75
CA GLY A 53 5.56 -24.87 -9.14
C GLY A 53 5.65 -23.56 -9.93
N LYS A 54 5.21 -23.60 -11.20
CA LYS A 54 5.44 -22.56 -12.24
C LYS A 54 4.45 -21.39 -12.21
N HIS A 55 3.63 -21.25 -11.17
CA HIS A 55 2.56 -20.24 -11.09
C HIS A 55 2.70 -19.28 -9.91
N ARG A 56 3.88 -19.26 -9.29
CA ARG A 56 4.17 -18.48 -8.08
C ARG A 56 4.04 -16.98 -8.31
N GLY A 57 4.58 -16.49 -9.42
CA GLY A 57 4.54 -15.10 -9.84
C GLY A 57 3.12 -14.62 -10.12
N ARG A 58 2.34 -15.35 -10.93
CA ARG A 58 0.94 -15.02 -11.22
C ARG A 58 0.06 -15.02 -9.98
N LEU A 59 0.17 -16.05 -9.12
CA LEU A 59 -0.66 -16.14 -7.91
C LEU A 59 -0.30 -15.07 -6.88
N SER A 60 1.00 -14.79 -6.69
CA SER A 60 1.45 -13.69 -5.83
C SER A 60 0.97 -12.32 -6.35
N ALA A 61 1.01 -12.11 -7.68
CA ALA A 61 0.53 -10.87 -8.29
C ALA A 61 -1.00 -10.73 -8.16
N LEU A 62 -1.74 -11.83 -8.26
CA LEU A 62 -3.19 -11.84 -8.04
C LEU A 62 -3.54 -11.48 -6.59
N SER A 63 -2.75 -11.89 -5.60
CA SER A 63 -2.97 -11.45 -4.21
C SER A 63 -2.77 -9.94 -4.04
N GLN A 64 -1.86 -9.32 -4.80
CA GLN A 64 -1.67 -7.86 -4.77
C GLN A 64 -2.88 -7.10 -5.33
N THR A 65 -3.69 -7.70 -6.20
CA THR A 65 -4.88 -7.02 -6.73
C THR A 65 -5.94 -6.79 -5.65
N GLY A 66 -5.91 -7.53 -4.53
CA GLY A 66 -6.80 -7.28 -3.39
C GLY A 66 -6.63 -5.87 -2.81
N GLY A 67 -5.39 -5.37 -2.72
CA GLY A 67 -5.11 -4.00 -2.30
C GLY A 67 -5.66 -2.96 -3.28
N LEU A 68 -5.52 -3.22 -4.58
CA LEU A 68 -6.09 -2.38 -5.63
C LEU A 68 -7.62 -2.34 -5.59
N THR A 69 -8.28 -3.46 -5.29
CA THR A 69 -9.73 -3.50 -5.10
C THR A 69 -10.16 -2.60 -3.94
N GLY A 70 -9.44 -2.66 -2.82
CA GLY A 70 -9.69 -1.77 -1.69
C GLY A 70 -9.53 -0.29 -2.06
N GLN A 71 -8.46 0.04 -2.79
CA GLN A 71 -8.23 1.39 -3.29
C GLN A 71 -9.33 1.84 -4.25
N LEU A 72 -9.72 1.00 -5.21
CA LEU A 72 -10.76 1.30 -6.20
C LEU A 72 -12.11 1.59 -5.52
N LEU A 73 -12.51 0.75 -4.56
CA LEU A 73 -13.73 0.93 -3.78
C LEU A 73 -13.67 2.22 -2.94
N ALA A 74 -12.53 2.48 -2.27
CA ALA A 74 -12.34 3.70 -1.50
C ALA A 74 -12.43 4.95 -2.39
N THR A 75 -11.77 4.94 -3.55
CA THR A 75 -11.83 6.02 -4.53
C THR A 75 -13.26 6.24 -5.04
N GLY A 76 -14.00 5.17 -5.34
CA GLY A 76 -15.40 5.27 -5.76
C GLY A 76 -16.29 5.91 -4.69
N VAL A 77 -16.15 5.53 -3.42
CA VAL A 77 -16.84 6.19 -2.31
C VAL A 77 -16.44 7.66 -2.20
N PHE A 78 -15.14 7.98 -2.32
CA PHE A 78 -14.67 9.36 -2.28
C PHE A 78 -15.23 10.20 -3.44
N ILE A 79 -15.40 9.65 -4.64
CA ILE A 79 -16.02 10.35 -5.78
C ILE A 79 -17.46 10.77 -5.43
N VAL A 80 -18.22 9.91 -4.77
CA VAL A 80 -19.60 10.23 -4.35
C VAL A 80 -19.59 11.27 -3.22
N VAL A 81 -18.75 11.06 -2.20
CA VAL A 81 -18.70 11.93 -1.02
C VAL A 81 -18.18 13.33 -1.36
N THR A 82 -17.28 13.46 -2.34
CA THR A 82 -16.72 14.76 -2.75
C THR A 82 -17.69 15.62 -3.56
N GLN A 83 -18.86 15.11 -3.92
CA GLN A 83 -19.95 15.91 -4.51
C GLN A 83 -20.74 16.70 -3.46
N LEU A 84 -20.57 16.39 -2.17
CA LEU A 84 -21.17 17.16 -1.08
C LEU A 84 -20.62 18.60 -1.08
N PRO A 85 -21.42 19.58 -0.60
CA PRO A 85 -20.91 20.93 -0.37
C PRO A 85 -19.66 20.91 0.51
N LYS A 86 -18.71 21.80 0.23
CA LYS A 86 -17.39 21.84 0.90
C LYS A 86 -17.50 21.84 2.43
N GLU A 87 -18.47 22.56 2.98
CA GLU A 87 -18.74 22.64 4.42
C GLU A 87 -19.19 21.29 5.01
N ALA A 88 -20.09 20.59 4.32
CA ALA A 88 -20.55 19.25 4.72
C ALA A 88 -19.41 18.21 4.61
N LEU A 89 -18.63 18.30 3.54
CA LEU A 89 -17.48 17.43 3.32
C LEU A 89 -16.45 17.56 4.45
N LEU A 90 -16.10 18.78 4.84
CA LEU A 90 -15.10 19.07 5.89
C LEU A 90 -15.62 18.81 7.31
N SER A 91 -16.93 18.98 7.55
CA SER A 91 -17.52 18.75 8.87
C SER A 91 -17.69 17.27 9.21
N TRP A 92 -18.23 16.48 8.29
CA TRP A 92 -18.52 15.06 8.55
C TRP A 92 -18.37 14.13 7.34
N GLY A 93 -18.51 14.62 6.11
CA GLY A 93 -18.50 13.78 4.90
C GLY A 93 -17.23 12.96 4.75
N TRP A 94 -16.07 13.52 5.12
CA TRP A 94 -14.78 12.82 5.11
C TRP A 94 -14.75 11.54 5.98
N ARG A 95 -15.65 11.37 6.95
CA ARG A 95 -15.73 10.18 7.82
C ARG A 95 -16.34 8.96 7.11
N ILE A 96 -17.21 9.17 6.13
CA ILE A 96 -18.00 8.10 5.47
C ILE A 96 -17.10 6.98 4.92
N PRO A 97 -16.01 7.25 4.16
CA PRO A 97 -15.17 6.19 3.61
C PRO A 97 -14.50 5.33 4.70
N PHE A 98 -14.14 5.96 5.83
CA PHE A 98 -13.53 5.26 6.97
C PHE A 98 -14.55 4.37 7.68
N LEU A 99 -15.78 4.84 7.87
CA LEU A 99 -16.85 4.06 8.50
C LEU A 99 -17.28 2.87 7.63
N LEU A 100 -17.38 3.07 6.31
CA LEU A 100 -17.70 1.98 5.36
C LEU A 100 -16.61 0.90 5.31
N SER A 101 -15.38 1.21 5.73
CA SER A 101 -14.33 0.19 5.82
C SER A 101 -14.67 -0.96 6.77
N ALA A 102 -15.58 -0.75 7.75
CA ALA A 102 -16.07 -1.82 8.62
C ALA A 102 -16.79 -2.93 7.84
N LEU A 103 -17.51 -2.59 6.78
CA LEU A 103 -18.17 -3.58 5.91
C LEU A 103 -17.14 -4.47 5.21
N LEU A 104 -15.96 -3.93 4.88
CA LEU A 104 -14.88 -4.67 4.25
C LEU A 104 -14.12 -5.57 5.24
N VAL A 105 -14.25 -5.32 6.55
CA VAL A 105 -13.64 -6.19 7.58
C VAL A 105 -14.37 -7.53 7.67
N LEU A 106 -15.69 -7.56 7.49
CA LEU A 106 -16.49 -8.77 7.69
C LEU A 106 -16.09 -9.91 6.72
N PRO A 107 -15.96 -9.68 5.40
CA PRO A 107 -15.47 -10.72 4.49
C PRO A 107 -14.05 -11.17 4.82
N GLY A 108 -13.16 -10.25 5.20
CA GLY A 108 -11.78 -10.58 5.56
C GLY A 108 -11.70 -11.47 6.80
N LEU A 109 -12.52 -11.20 7.81
CA LEU A 109 -12.63 -12.01 9.02
C LEU A 109 -13.21 -13.39 8.69
N TYR A 110 -14.26 -13.44 7.88
CA TYR A 110 -14.86 -14.69 7.42
C TYR A 110 -13.86 -15.57 6.67
N MET A 111 -13.11 -15.00 5.72
CA MET A 111 -12.09 -15.73 4.96
C MET A 111 -10.98 -16.24 5.88
N ARG A 112 -10.52 -15.43 6.85
CA ARG A 112 -9.47 -15.85 7.80
C ARG A 112 -9.89 -17.03 8.67
N HIS A 113 -11.16 -17.11 9.08
CA HIS A 113 -11.65 -18.25 9.86
C HIS A 113 -11.73 -19.55 9.06
N ARG A 114 -11.72 -19.49 7.72
CA ARG A 114 -11.85 -20.65 6.83
C ARG A 114 -10.53 -21.09 6.18
N LEU A 115 -9.46 -20.31 6.36
CA LEU A 115 -8.14 -20.63 5.81
C LEU A 115 -7.44 -21.63 6.73
N ASP A 116 -7.24 -22.85 6.23
CA ASP A 116 -6.44 -23.84 6.93
C ASP A 116 -4.97 -23.42 7.02
N GLU A 117 -4.25 -23.94 8.03
CA GLU A 117 -2.80 -23.76 8.13
C GLU A 117 -2.08 -24.30 6.89
N THR A 118 -1.00 -23.63 6.46
CA THR A 118 -0.26 -23.99 5.24
C THR A 118 0.30 -25.41 5.33
N PRO A 119 0.42 -26.13 4.20
CA PRO A 119 0.95 -27.51 4.20
C PRO A 119 2.37 -27.58 4.77
N VAL A 120 3.19 -26.54 4.55
CA VAL A 120 4.55 -26.41 5.10
C VAL A 120 4.51 -26.27 6.62
N PHE A 121 3.64 -25.40 7.15
CA PHE A 121 3.52 -25.19 8.59
C PHE A 121 2.94 -26.42 9.31
N ARG A 122 1.97 -27.11 8.70
CA ARG A 122 1.45 -28.39 9.22
C ARG A 122 2.51 -29.48 9.27
N ALA A 123 3.34 -29.60 8.23
CA ALA A 123 4.45 -30.54 8.20
C ALA A 123 5.48 -30.23 9.30
N PHE A 124 5.82 -28.95 9.47
CA PHE A 124 6.72 -28.49 10.53
C PHE A 124 6.19 -28.80 11.93
N LYS A 125 4.91 -28.48 12.21
CA LYS A 125 4.26 -28.83 13.49
C LYS A 125 4.24 -30.33 13.74
N LYS A 126 3.91 -31.14 12.73
CA LYS A 126 3.91 -32.61 12.85
C LYS A 126 5.31 -33.14 13.16
N GLN A 127 6.35 -32.57 12.55
CA GLN A 127 7.74 -32.94 12.79
C GLN A 127 8.23 -32.51 14.18
N GLN A 128 7.80 -31.35 14.68
CA GLN A 128 8.03 -30.92 16.06
C GLN A 128 7.31 -31.82 17.08
N ALA A 129 6.09 -32.26 16.79
CA ALA A 129 5.33 -33.14 17.68
C ALA A 129 5.95 -34.55 17.78
N ILE A 130 6.54 -35.05 16.69
CA ILE A 130 7.24 -36.35 16.66
C ILE A 130 8.58 -36.26 17.41
N ASN A 131 9.27 -35.13 17.29
CA ASN A 131 10.55 -34.90 17.96
C ASN A 131 10.32 -34.24 19.32
N HIS A 132 9.93 -35.01 20.35
CA HIS A 132 9.80 -34.56 21.76
C HIS A 132 11.07 -33.95 22.39
N ARG A 133 12.16 -33.79 21.62
CA ARG A 133 13.41 -33.12 22.05
C ARG A 133 13.50 -31.72 21.47
N GLN A 134 13.44 -30.73 22.36
CA GLN A 134 14.32 -29.55 22.36
C GLN A 134 14.73 -28.99 20.98
N GLN A 135 13.77 -28.50 20.20
CA GLN A 135 14.09 -27.47 19.22
C GLN A 135 13.24 -26.23 19.46
N LYS A 136 13.19 -25.82 20.73
CA LYS A 136 12.96 -24.42 21.08
C LYS A 136 14.23 -23.67 20.71
N GLU A 137 14.47 -23.43 19.41
CA GLU A 137 15.47 -22.43 19.02
C GLU A 137 15.05 -21.15 19.72
N GLU A 138 15.76 -20.73 20.77
CA GLU A 138 15.22 -19.71 21.68
C GLU A 138 15.07 -18.35 21.02
N ARG A 139 15.64 -18.13 19.82
CA ARG A 139 15.62 -16.85 19.10
C ARG A 139 15.72 -17.03 17.56
N PRO A 140 14.71 -17.60 16.88
CA PRO A 140 14.77 -17.85 15.44
C PRO A 140 14.91 -16.54 14.64
N VAL A 141 14.27 -15.47 15.12
CA VAL A 141 14.38 -14.13 14.52
C VAL A 141 15.81 -13.59 14.59
N VAL A 142 16.47 -13.70 15.75
CA VAL A 142 17.84 -13.20 15.93
C VAL A 142 18.82 -14.00 15.07
N LYS A 143 18.62 -15.31 14.96
CA LYS A 143 19.43 -16.18 14.10
C LYS A 143 19.31 -15.78 12.62
N VAL A 144 18.09 -15.63 12.12
CA VAL A 144 17.84 -15.19 10.73
C VAL A 144 18.44 -13.81 10.48
N VAL A 145 18.27 -12.86 11.40
CA VAL A 145 18.85 -11.52 11.26
C VAL A 145 20.38 -11.60 11.20
N ARG A 146 21.02 -12.39 12.07
CA ARG A 146 22.48 -12.50 12.11
C ARG A 146 23.06 -13.22 10.89
N GLU A 147 22.43 -14.32 10.47
CA GLU A 147 22.92 -15.18 9.39
C GLU A 147 22.56 -14.64 7.99
N GLN A 148 21.43 -13.94 7.86
CA GLN A 148 20.86 -13.51 6.58
C GLN A 148 20.73 -11.98 6.45
N TRP A 149 21.46 -11.18 7.24
CA TRP A 149 21.36 -9.71 7.24
C TRP A 149 21.53 -9.08 5.84
N ARG A 150 22.41 -9.63 4.99
CA ARG A 150 22.61 -9.12 3.61
C ARG A 150 21.36 -9.29 2.75
N SER A 151 20.72 -10.45 2.85
CA SER A 151 19.46 -10.76 2.17
C SER A 151 18.33 -9.85 2.67
N ILE A 152 18.28 -9.59 3.98
CA ILE A 152 17.32 -8.66 4.60
C ILE A 152 17.52 -7.24 4.06
N LEU A 153 18.75 -6.73 4.08
CA LEU A 153 19.06 -5.41 3.53
C LEU A 153 18.72 -5.30 2.05
N LEU A 154 19.01 -6.33 1.26
CA LEU A 154 18.66 -6.36 -0.15
C LEU A 154 17.13 -6.26 -0.33
N ILE A 155 16.35 -7.03 0.42
CA ILE A 155 14.87 -6.97 0.37
C ILE A 155 14.37 -5.59 0.79
N ILE A 156 14.95 -4.98 1.83
CA ILE A 156 14.61 -3.63 2.27
C ILE A 156 14.83 -2.64 1.14
N ILE A 157 16.01 -2.64 0.51
CA ILE A 157 16.34 -1.74 -0.61
C ILE A 157 15.38 -1.95 -1.78
N LEU A 158 15.12 -3.21 -2.15
CA LEU A 158 14.18 -3.54 -3.23
C LEU A 158 12.75 -3.07 -2.90
N ARG A 159 12.35 -3.09 -1.62
CA ARG A 159 11.05 -2.56 -1.19
C ARG A 159 10.99 -1.05 -1.19
N PHE A 160 12.06 -0.36 -0.80
CA PHE A 160 12.14 1.09 -0.91
C PHE A 160 12.06 1.56 -2.36
N ALA A 161 12.80 0.89 -3.26
CA ALA A 161 12.80 1.20 -4.69
C ALA A 161 11.42 1.02 -5.35
N GLU A 162 10.55 0.18 -4.79
CA GLU A 162 9.15 0.03 -5.21
C GLU A 162 8.21 1.03 -4.51
N SER A 163 8.32 1.15 -3.18
CA SER A 163 7.37 1.91 -2.36
C SER A 163 7.47 3.41 -2.57
N VAL A 164 8.68 3.95 -2.76
CA VAL A 164 8.89 5.40 -2.93
C VAL A 164 8.21 5.90 -4.21
N PRO A 165 8.46 5.32 -5.42
CA PRO A 165 7.73 5.71 -6.62
C PRO A 165 6.21 5.56 -6.49
N PHE A 166 5.75 4.50 -5.82
CA PHE A 166 4.33 4.28 -5.58
C PHE A 166 3.69 5.43 -4.79
N PHE A 167 4.26 5.82 -3.64
CA PHE A 167 3.74 6.93 -2.84
C PHE A 167 3.92 8.30 -3.51
N LEU A 168 4.99 8.50 -4.27
CA LEU A 168 5.16 9.71 -5.08
C LEU A 168 4.04 9.86 -6.11
N ALA A 169 3.68 8.77 -6.80
CA ALA A 169 2.63 8.82 -7.82
C ALA A 169 1.21 8.88 -7.24
N THR A 170 0.96 8.22 -6.10
CA THR A 170 -0.41 8.06 -5.58
C THR A 170 -0.80 9.07 -4.50
N VAL A 171 0.17 9.65 -3.79
CA VAL A 171 -0.10 10.60 -2.71
C VAL A 171 0.45 11.98 -3.07
N PHE A 172 1.74 12.06 -3.38
CA PHE A 172 2.37 13.34 -3.66
C PHE A 172 1.84 13.97 -4.94
N ALA A 173 1.81 13.24 -6.06
CA ALA A 173 1.34 13.77 -7.33
C ALA A 173 -0.14 14.20 -7.26
N VAL A 174 -0.98 13.47 -6.51
CA VAL A 174 -2.38 13.84 -6.26
C VAL A 174 -2.49 15.15 -5.47
N SER A 175 -1.71 15.27 -4.39
CA SER A 175 -1.66 16.50 -3.59
C SER A 175 -1.13 17.67 -4.42
N TRP A 176 -0.06 17.47 -5.18
CA TRP A 176 0.56 18.50 -6.01
C TRP A 176 -0.38 18.97 -7.13
N ALA A 177 -1.06 18.03 -7.80
CA ALA A 177 -2.03 18.36 -8.85
C ALA A 177 -3.21 19.20 -8.32
N THR A 178 -3.70 18.90 -7.11
CA THR A 178 -4.84 19.62 -6.51
C THR A 178 -4.45 20.94 -5.86
N THR A 179 -3.24 21.04 -5.29
CA THR A 179 -2.81 22.24 -4.54
C THR A 179 -2.02 23.23 -5.38
N GLN A 180 -1.16 22.78 -6.29
CA GLN A 180 -0.26 23.63 -7.06
C GLN A 180 -0.74 23.86 -8.49
N LEU A 181 -1.30 22.83 -9.15
CA LEU A 181 -1.83 22.97 -10.52
C LEU A 181 -3.31 23.38 -10.56
N GLY A 182 -4.00 23.43 -9.42
CA GLY A 182 -5.41 23.80 -9.34
C GLY A 182 -6.37 22.82 -10.03
N ILE A 183 -5.93 21.58 -10.29
CA ILE A 183 -6.78 20.56 -10.94
C ILE A 183 -7.87 20.13 -9.95
N ALA A 184 -9.11 20.06 -10.41
CA ALA A 184 -10.23 19.65 -9.59
C ALA A 184 -10.02 18.25 -8.98
N SER A 185 -10.29 18.11 -7.68
CA SER A 185 -10.12 16.85 -6.95
C SER A 185 -10.87 15.68 -7.58
N LEU A 186 -12.06 15.94 -8.14
CA LEU A 186 -12.89 14.94 -8.81
C LEU A 186 -12.17 14.35 -10.04
N THR A 187 -11.51 15.19 -10.83
CA THR A 187 -10.73 14.75 -12.00
C THR A 187 -9.60 13.82 -11.59
N ILE A 188 -8.88 14.16 -10.52
CA ILE A 188 -7.80 13.32 -10.00
C ILE A 188 -8.34 11.98 -9.47
N LEU A 189 -9.48 11.98 -8.78
CA LEU A 189 -10.12 10.74 -8.32
C LEU A 189 -10.50 9.82 -9.50
N TYR A 190 -11.02 10.35 -10.60
CA TYR A 190 -11.28 9.55 -11.81
C TYR A 190 -10.00 8.98 -12.42
N ILE A 191 -8.90 9.74 -12.45
CA ILE A 191 -7.60 9.27 -12.93
C ILE A 191 -7.09 8.12 -12.05
N VAL A 192 -7.19 8.24 -10.72
CA VAL A 192 -6.82 7.18 -9.78
C VAL A 192 -7.69 5.94 -9.99
N MET A 193 -9.00 6.11 -10.18
CA MET A 193 -9.92 5.01 -10.45
C MET A 193 -9.54 4.27 -11.73
N PHE A 194 -9.27 5.00 -12.82
CA PHE A 194 -8.83 4.42 -14.10
C PHE A 194 -7.48 3.72 -13.98
N THR A 195 -6.55 4.29 -13.22
CA THR A 195 -5.24 3.67 -12.96
C THR A 195 -5.37 2.37 -12.18
N CYS A 196 -6.26 2.31 -11.18
CA CYS A 196 -6.55 1.07 -10.46
C CYS A 196 -7.12 -0.01 -11.39
N LEU A 197 -8.05 0.36 -12.29
CA LEU A 197 -8.62 -0.55 -13.28
C LEU A 197 -7.55 -1.08 -14.25
N LEU A 198 -6.66 -0.22 -14.72
CA LEU A 198 -5.54 -0.60 -15.59
C LEU A 198 -4.51 -1.46 -14.86
N ALA A 199 -4.34 -1.28 -13.55
CA ALA A 199 -3.37 -2.02 -12.77
C ALA A 199 -3.72 -3.52 -12.63
N TYR A 200 -5.00 -3.92 -12.69
CA TYR A 200 -5.40 -5.33 -12.66
C TYR A 200 -4.77 -6.19 -13.78
N PRO A 201 -5.02 -5.89 -15.08
CA PRO A 201 -4.41 -6.67 -16.15
C PRO A 201 -2.89 -6.57 -16.14
N MET A 202 -2.32 -5.44 -15.72
CA MET A 202 -0.87 -5.26 -15.60
C MET A 202 -0.27 -6.18 -14.53
N HIS A 203 -0.88 -6.28 -13.34
CA HIS A 203 -0.43 -7.20 -12.30
C HIS A 203 -0.44 -8.65 -12.79
N VAL A 204 -1.50 -9.08 -13.47
CA VAL A 204 -1.59 -10.45 -14.03
C VAL A 204 -0.51 -10.66 -15.10
N LEU A 205 -0.34 -9.71 -16.01
CA LEU A 205 0.65 -9.77 -17.08
C LEU A 205 2.08 -9.88 -16.53
N PHE A 206 2.46 -9.01 -15.59
CA PHE A 206 3.78 -9.03 -14.97
C PHE A 206 3.97 -10.23 -14.04
N GLY A 207 2.91 -10.75 -13.43
CA GLY A 207 2.93 -12.02 -12.70
C GLY A 207 3.27 -13.20 -13.62
N ILE A 208 2.62 -13.29 -14.79
CA ILE A 208 2.92 -14.32 -15.80
C ILE A 208 4.32 -14.13 -16.37
N MET A 209 4.75 -12.89 -16.61
CA MET A 209 6.10 -12.59 -17.09
C MET A 209 7.15 -13.02 -16.06
N SER A 210 6.87 -12.82 -14.77
CA SER A 210 7.74 -13.25 -13.66
C SER A 210 7.87 -14.78 -13.63
N ASP A 211 6.78 -15.51 -13.87
CA ASP A 211 6.80 -16.97 -13.98
C ASP A 211 7.62 -17.48 -15.17
N ARG A 212 7.63 -16.75 -16.30
CA ARG A 212 8.31 -17.16 -17.54
C ARG A 212 9.78 -16.73 -17.64
N ARG A 213 10.07 -15.47 -17.27
CA ARG A 213 11.38 -14.81 -17.44
C ARG A 213 12.16 -14.66 -16.13
N GLY A 214 11.53 -15.03 -15.01
CA GLY A 214 12.11 -14.92 -13.69
C GLY A 214 11.92 -13.53 -13.07
N CYS A 215 11.79 -13.52 -11.74
CA CYS A 215 11.50 -12.31 -10.96
C CYS A 215 12.56 -11.21 -11.15
N ARG A 216 13.84 -11.57 -11.26
CA ARG A 216 14.94 -10.61 -11.41
C ARG A 216 14.82 -9.75 -12.67
N GLN A 217 14.48 -10.36 -13.82
CA GLN A 217 14.38 -9.62 -15.08
C GLN A 217 13.20 -8.65 -15.08
N VAL A 218 12.05 -9.08 -14.54
CA VAL A 218 10.86 -8.23 -14.40
C VAL A 218 11.13 -7.07 -13.44
N TYR A 219 11.83 -7.32 -12.34
CA TYR A 219 12.18 -6.27 -11.39
C TYR A 219 13.12 -5.21 -12.00
N ILE A 220 14.18 -5.63 -12.72
CA ILE A 220 15.10 -4.70 -13.39
C ILE A 220 14.35 -3.85 -14.42
N PHE A 221 13.47 -4.46 -15.20
CA PHE A 221 12.63 -3.73 -16.17
C PHE A 221 11.77 -2.67 -15.46
N GLY A 222 11.09 -3.03 -14.37
CA GLY A 222 10.30 -2.10 -13.57
C GLY A 222 11.15 -0.96 -13.00
N ALA A 223 12.32 -1.25 -12.46
CA ALA A 223 13.24 -0.24 -11.92
C ALA A 223 13.71 0.74 -13.01
N LEU A 224 14.05 0.27 -14.20
CA LEU A 224 14.43 1.12 -15.34
C LEU A 224 13.25 1.98 -15.82
N PHE A 225 12.05 1.41 -15.87
CA PHE A 225 10.83 2.14 -16.22
C PHE A 225 10.50 3.23 -15.20
N CYS A 226 10.59 2.92 -13.91
CA CYS A 226 10.42 3.89 -12.82
C CYS A 226 11.48 5.00 -12.87
N ARG A 227 12.74 4.69 -13.20
CA ARG A 227 13.79 5.71 -13.38
C ARG A 227 13.42 6.69 -14.50
N GLY A 228 12.92 6.19 -15.63
CA GLY A 228 12.48 7.04 -16.74
C GLY A 228 11.31 7.95 -16.35
N ASN A 229 10.28 7.40 -15.70
CA ASN A 229 9.11 8.18 -15.28
C ASN A 229 9.42 9.15 -14.13
N GLY A 230 10.25 8.74 -13.17
CA GLY A 230 10.69 9.59 -12.06
C GLY A 230 11.47 10.80 -12.56
N PHE A 231 12.30 10.63 -13.60
CA PHE A 231 12.96 11.74 -14.28
C PHE A 231 11.95 12.68 -14.96
N SER A 232 10.94 12.15 -15.65
CA SER A 232 9.88 12.97 -16.24
C SER A 232 9.06 13.74 -15.20
N LEU A 233 8.73 13.12 -14.06
CA LEU A 233 8.03 13.79 -12.96
C LEU A 233 8.91 14.87 -12.32
N PHE A 234 10.21 14.60 -12.14
CA PHE A 234 11.18 15.59 -11.69
C PHE A 234 11.30 16.77 -12.67
N LEU A 235 11.30 16.53 -13.98
CA LEU A 235 11.30 17.62 -14.97
C LEU A 235 9.99 18.41 -14.97
N ALA A 236 8.85 17.75 -14.77
CA ALA A 236 7.54 18.39 -14.71
C ALA A 236 7.38 19.24 -13.44
N THR A 237 7.93 18.79 -12.31
CA THR A 237 7.88 19.49 -11.02
C THR A 237 9.07 20.43 -10.78
N GLY A 238 10.18 20.21 -11.50
CA GLY A 238 11.45 20.91 -11.38
C GLY A 238 11.64 22.02 -12.39
N LYS A 239 10.58 22.46 -13.10
CA LYS A 239 10.58 23.83 -13.60
C LYS A 239 10.63 24.73 -12.36
N PRO A 240 11.75 25.41 -12.10
CA PRO A 240 11.93 26.14 -10.87
C PRO A 240 10.86 27.24 -10.80
N PHE A 241 10.60 27.65 -9.57
CA PHE A 241 9.90 28.85 -9.10
C PHE A 241 10.20 30.13 -9.92
N ALA A 242 9.92 30.14 -11.21
CA ALA A 242 9.76 31.34 -11.98
C ALA A 242 8.37 31.85 -11.64
N HIS A 243 8.29 32.51 -10.48
CA HIS A 243 7.37 33.61 -10.31
C HIS A 243 7.68 34.54 -11.50
N THR A 244 6.90 34.45 -12.57
CA THR A 244 6.83 35.54 -13.54
C THR A 244 6.10 36.65 -12.80
N ASP A 245 6.86 37.45 -12.06
CA ASP A 245 6.43 38.81 -11.80
C ASP A 245 6.27 39.49 -13.15
N ASP A 246 5.21 40.27 -13.31
CA ASP A 246 4.85 41.03 -14.52
C ASP A 246 5.93 42.03 -15.00
N ASN A 247 7.13 42.02 -14.40
CA ASN A 247 8.24 42.93 -14.71
C ASN A 247 9.49 42.26 -15.31
N GLY A 248 9.41 41.04 -15.84
CA GLY A 248 10.36 40.58 -16.88
C GLY A 248 11.85 40.53 -16.50
N LEU A 249 12.21 40.36 -15.23
CA LEU A 249 13.61 40.19 -14.82
C LEU A 249 13.81 38.85 -14.12
N ARG A 250 14.49 37.94 -14.84
CA ARG A 250 14.96 36.65 -14.32
C ARG A 250 16.06 36.89 -13.29
N SER A 251 15.80 36.58 -12.03
CA SER A 251 16.82 36.43 -10.99
C SER A 251 16.87 34.96 -10.58
N ALA A 252 17.99 34.30 -10.88
CA ALA A 252 18.27 32.93 -10.50
C ALA A 252 18.89 32.89 -9.10
N TYR A 253 18.24 32.21 -8.16
CA TYR A 253 18.87 31.53 -7.03
C TYR A 253 18.10 30.24 -6.74
#